data_AF-A0A9D8D4H5-F1
#
_entry.id   AF-A0A9D8D4H5-F1
#
_cell.length_a   1.000
_cell.length_b   1.000
_cell.length_c   1.000
_cell.angle_alpha   90.00
_cell.angle_beta   90.00
_cell.angle_gamma   90.00
#
_symmetry.space_group_name_H-M   'P 1'
#
loop_
_entity.id
_entity.type
_entity.pdbx_description
1 polymer ?
#
loop_
_entity_poly.entity_id
_entity_poly.type
_entity_poly.pdbx_seq_one_letter_code
_entity_poly.pdbx_strand_id
1 'polypeptide(L)'
;KAPGQSLVFGTVVTGLTVALSWAFTHTVFALHYANVYYRPDDDGPGGLAFPGKRPPDYRDFLYYAFVIGCASQTGDVATVSPAMRYLTMVHGIVSFAFNTAILALTINVGASLLS
;
A
#
# COMPACT_ATOMS: atom_id res chain seq x y z
N LYS A 1 -37.54 10.97 -5.38
CA LYS A 1 -36.09 11.11 -5.14
C LYS A 1 -35.42 11.27 -6.50
N ALA A 2 -34.74 12.39 -6.76
CA ALA A 2 -34.22 12.66 -8.11
C ALA A 2 -33.16 11.61 -8.50
N PRO A 3 -33.21 11.03 -9.71
CA PRO A 3 -32.33 9.93 -10.14
C PRO A 3 -30.82 10.23 -9.98
N GLY A 4 -30.42 11.50 -10.05
CA GLY A 4 -29.02 11.93 -9.86
C GLY A 4 -28.49 11.76 -8.43
N GLN A 5 -29.33 11.84 -7.40
CA GLN A 5 -28.88 11.75 -6.00
C GLN A 5 -28.43 10.33 -5.63
N SER A 6 -29.09 9.30 -6.16
CA SER A 6 -28.70 7.90 -5.97
C SER A 6 -27.41 7.55 -6.71
N LEU A 7 -27.18 8.13 -7.89
CA LEU A 7 -25.96 7.94 -8.67
C LEU A 7 -24.75 8.54 -7.95
N VAL A 8 -24.83 9.82 -7.56
CA VAL A 8 -23.75 10.51 -6.83
C VAL A 8 -23.41 9.79 -5.53
N PHE A 9 -24.41 9.37 -4.77
CA PHE A 9 -24.20 8.60 -3.55
C PHE A 9 -23.47 7.27 -3.83
N GLY A 10 -23.89 6.53 -4.86
CA GLY A 10 -23.25 5.29 -5.27
C GLY A 10 -21.79 5.47 -5.67
N THR A 11 -21.48 6.53 -6.42
CA THR A 11 -20.11 6.87 -6.82
C THR A 11 -19.23 7.20 -5.61
N VAL A 12 -19.74 7.99 -4.66
CA VAL A 12 -18.99 8.35 -3.44
C VAL A 12 -18.70 7.11 -2.59
N VAL A 13 -19.71 6.26 -2.35
CA VAL A 13 -19.52 5.03 -1.57
C VAL A 13 -18.52 4.09 -2.25
N THR A 14 -18.59 3.97 -3.58
CA THR A 14 -17.62 3.18 -4.36
C THR A 14 -16.21 3.74 -4.20
N GLY A 15 -16.02 5.05 -4.38
CA GLY A 15 -14.71 5.69 -4.23
C GLY A 15 -14.12 5.50 -2.83
N LEU A 16 -14.94 5.66 -1.79
CA LEU A 16 -14.53 5.42 -0.40
C LEU A 16 -14.15 3.95 -0.16
N THR A 17 -14.93 3.02 -0.71
CA THR A 17 -14.64 1.58 -0.58
C THR A 17 -13.30 1.22 -1.21
N VAL A 18 -13.01 1.77 -2.39
CA VAL A 18 -11.74 1.58 -3.09
C VAL A 18 -10.58 2.18 -2.29
N ALA A 19 -10.73 3.41 -1.80
CA ALA A 19 -9.70 4.09 -1.01
C ALA A 19 -9.39 3.34 0.30
N LEU A 20 -10.42 2.88 1.01
CA LEU A 20 -10.27 2.10 2.24
C LEU A 20 -9.60 0.74 1.96
N SER A 21 -9.98 0.06 0.87
CA SER A 21 -9.37 -1.22 0.47
C SER A 21 -7.88 -1.06 0.13
N TRP A 22 -7.53 0.03 -0.56
CA TRP A 22 -6.15 0.39 -0.88
C TRP A 22 -5.33 0.65 0.40
N ALA A 23 -5.83 1.49 1.30
CA ALA A 23 -5.16 1.80 2.56
C ALA A 23 -5.03 0.57 3.48
N PHE A 24 -6.06 -0.26 3.53
CA PHE A 24 -6.05 -1.52 4.29
C PHE A 24 -4.98 -2.47 3.77
N THR A 25 -4.86 -2.62 2.44
CA THR A 25 -3.84 -3.46 1.82
C THR A 25 -2.43 -3.06 2.28
N HIS A 26 -2.11 -1.76 2.25
CA HIS A 26 -0.79 -1.27 2.68
C HIS A 26 -0.58 -1.38 4.19
N THR A 27 -1.64 -1.24 4.99
CA THR A 27 -1.59 -1.47 6.43
C THR A 27 -1.28 -2.93 6.76
N VAL A 28 -1.88 -3.89 6.05
CA VAL A 28 -1.58 -5.32 6.21
C VAL A 28 -0.12 -5.61 5.86
N PHE A 29 0.39 -5.05 4.75
CA PHE A 29 1.81 -5.17 4.42
C PHE A 29 2.72 -4.55 5.48
N ALA A 30 2.38 -3.39 6.04
CA ALA A 30 3.14 -2.78 7.13
C ALA A 30 3.28 -3.71 8.35
N LEU A 31 2.19 -4.36 8.76
CA LEU A 31 2.21 -5.34 9.85
C LEU A 31 3.04 -6.57 9.48
N HIS A 32 2.97 -7.02 8.22
CA HIS A 32 3.77 -8.15 7.76
C HIS A 32 5.27 -7.82 7.70
N TYR A 33 5.64 -6.61 7.29
CA TYR A 33 7.02 -6.13 7.38
C TYR A 33 7.50 -6.10 8.83
N ALA A 34 6.71 -5.56 9.76
CA ALA A 34 7.07 -5.56 11.18
C ALA A 34 7.24 -7.00 11.71
N ASN A 35 6.35 -7.92 11.33
CA ASN A 35 6.45 -9.32 11.75
C ASN A 35 7.71 -10.01 11.21
N VAL A 36 8.02 -9.84 9.93
CA VAL A 36 9.23 -10.41 9.32
C VAL A 36 10.49 -9.75 9.88
N TYR A 37 10.45 -8.44 10.15
CA TYR A 37 11.57 -7.70 10.73
C TYR A 37 11.91 -8.19 12.13
N TYR A 38 10.91 -8.47 12.97
CA TYR A 38 11.09 -8.90 14.35
C TYR A 38 11.07 -10.42 14.54
N ARG A 39 11.05 -11.22 13.45
CA ARG A 39 11.13 -12.68 13.58
C ARG A 39 12.49 -13.10 14.16
N PRO A 40 12.53 -14.04 15.11
CA PRO A 40 13.78 -14.62 15.56
C PRO A 40 14.38 -15.42 14.40
N ASP A 41 15.53 -14.98 13.91
CA ASP A 41 16.37 -15.70 12.94
C ASP A 41 17.83 -15.61 13.42
N ASP A 42 18.73 -16.39 12.84
CA ASP A 42 20.12 -16.50 13.30
C ASP A 42 20.89 -15.15 13.29
N ASP A 43 20.46 -14.20 12.45
CA ASP A 43 21.04 -12.86 12.32
C ASP A 43 20.35 -11.77 13.18
N GLY A 44 19.32 -12.14 13.96
CA GLY A 44 18.51 -11.20 14.73
C GLY A 44 17.53 -10.37 13.88
N PRO A 45 16.79 -9.42 14.50
CA PRO A 45 15.78 -8.62 13.80
C PRO A 45 16.41 -7.73 12.70
N GLY A 46 15.80 -7.67 11.52
CA GLY A 46 16.40 -6.97 10.40
C GLY A 46 15.71 -7.13 9.04
N GLY A 47 16.49 -6.91 7.97
CA GLY A 47 16.02 -6.99 6.59
C GLY A 47 15.58 -5.67 5.95
N LEU A 48 15.28 -4.65 6.76
CA LEU A 48 15.09 -3.26 6.34
C LEU A 48 16.06 -2.35 7.10
N ALA A 49 16.85 -1.56 6.37
CA ALA A 49 17.75 -0.58 6.95
C ALA A 49 17.09 0.81 6.92
N PHE A 50 16.51 1.21 8.05
CA PHE A 50 15.93 2.54 8.23
C PHE A 50 17.02 3.58 8.53
N PRO A 51 16.85 4.83 8.09
CA PRO A 51 17.81 5.89 8.39
C PRO A 51 17.83 6.22 9.89
N GLY A 52 19.02 6.42 10.44
CA GLY A 52 19.24 6.74 11.85
C GLY A 52 19.75 5.57 12.69
N LYS A 53 19.82 5.76 14.01
CA LYS A 53 20.35 4.77 14.97
C LYS A 53 19.30 4.25 15.96
N ARG A 54 18.05 4.68 15.83
CA ARG A 54 16.95 4.23 16.70
C ARG A 54 16.34 2.93 16.17
N PRO A 55 15.81 2.06 17.04
CA PRO A 55 14.99 0.94 16.57
C PRO A 55 13.74 1.46 15.85
N PRO A 56 13.30 0.79 14.77
CA PRO A 56 12.11 1.19 14.03
C PRO A 56 10.84 0.89 14.83
N ASP A 57 9.85 1.79 14.74
CA ASP A 57 8.53 1.58 15.30
C ASP A 57 7.52 1.21 14.19
N TYR A 58 6.27 0.93 14.55
CA TYR A 58 5.22 0.59 13.58
C TYR A 58 4.99 1.66 12.50
N ARG A 59 5.32 2.92 12.76
CA ARG A 59 5.13 4.02 11.82
C ARG A 59 6.18 3.99 10.72
N ASP A 60 7.38 3.48 11.01
CA ASP A 60 8.42 3.27 10.01
C ASP A 60 8.02 2.20 8.98
N PHE A 61 7.39 1.10 9.45
CA PHE A 61 6.86 0.07 8.56
C PHE A 61 5.63 0.56 7.78
N LEU A 62 4.79 1.39 8.40
CA LEU A 62 3.67 2.03 7.71
C LEU A 62 4.17 2.97 6.61
N TYR A 63 5.18 3.80 6.93
CA TYR A 63 5.86 4.66 5.96
C TYR A 63 6.40 3.84 4.78
N TYR A 64 7.20 2.81 5.06
CA TYR A 64 7.78 1.95 4.03
C TYR A 64 6.69 1.33 3.14
N ALA A 65 5.65 0.75 3.74
CA ALA A 65 4.58 0.10 3.00
C ALA A 65 3.78 1.08 2.12
N PHE A 66 3.44 2.27 2.62
CA PHE A 66 2.71 3.26 1.81
C PHE A 66 3.60 3.84 0.70
N VAL A 67 4.90 4.03 0.92
CA VAL A 67 5.81 4.47 -0.14
C VAL A 67 5.96 3.41 -1.23
N ILE A 68 6.09 2.13 -0.88
CA ILE A 68 6.06 1.04 -1.86
C ILE A 68 4.71 0.99 -2.59
N GLY A 69 3.60 1.19 -1.88
CA GLY A 69 2.26 1.24 -2.46
C GLY A 69 2.06 2.37 -3.48
N CYS A 70 2.59 3.56 -3.19
CA CYS A 70 2.46 4.75 -4.03
C CYS A 70 3.48 4.80 -5.17
N ALA A 71 4.74 4.46 -4.89
CA ALA A 71 5.89 4.77 -5.74
C ALA A 71 6.78 3.57 -6.09
N SER A 72 6.46 2.37 -5.59
CA SER A 72 7.21 1.12 -5.80
C SER A 72 8.66 1.11 -5.30
N GLN A 73 9.19 2.22 -4.77
CA GLN A 73 10.55 2.31 -4.24
C GLN A 73 10.65 3.41 -3.17
N THR A 74 11.42 3.11 -2.11
CA THR A 74 11.84 4.08 -1.08
C THR A 74 13.20 4.66 -1.41
N GLY A 75 13.42 5.95 -1.11
CA GLY A 75 14.72 6.61 -1.34
C GLY A 75 15.69 6.53 -0.15
N ASP A 76 15.18 6.24 1.04
CA ASP A 76 15.85 6.38 2.33
C ASP A 76 15.96 5.06 3.11
N VAL A 77 15.08 4.10 2.85
CA VAL A 77 15.10 2.75 3.45
C VAL A 77 15.66 1.73 2.46
N ALA A 78 16.62 0.91 2.88
CA ALA A 78 17.20 -0.13 2.02
C ALA A 78 16.71 -1.54 2.40
N THR A 79 16.36 -2.34 1.38
CA THR A 79 15.94 -3.74 1.54
C THR A 79 17.15 -4.68 1.52
N VAL A 80 17.60 -5.11 2.70
CA VAL A 80 18.90 -5.77 2.86
C VAL A 80 18.83 -7.30 2.88
N SER A 81 17.72 -7.91 3.32
CA SER A 81 17.59 -9.38 3.34
C SER A 81 16.84 -9.94 2.13
N PRO A 82 17.14 -11.19 1.71
CA PRO A 82 16.39 -11.86 0.65
C PRO A 82 14.89 -11.98 0.94
N ALA A 83 14.51 -12.29 2.20
CA ALA A 83 13.11 -12.39 2.61
C ALA A 83 12.36 -11.06 2.43
N MET A 84 12.98 -9.93 2.83
CA MET A 84 12.37 -8.62 2.65
C MET A 84 12.29 -8.21 1.18
N ARG A 85 13.27 -8.59 0.35
CA ARG A 85 13.22 -8.34 -1.11
C ARG A 85 12.05 -9.07 -1.75
N TYR A 86 11.83 -10.34 -1.41
CA TYR A 86 10.69 -11.10 -1.91
C TYR A 86 9.37 -10.47 -1.47
N LEU A 87 9.27 -10.09 -0.20
CA LEU A 87 8.07 -9.44 0.34
C LEU A 87 7.78 -8.10 -0.36
N THR A 88 8.80 -7.26 -0.54
CA THR A 88 8.67 -5.98 -1.27
C THR A 88 8.32 -6.18 -2.74
N MET A 89 8.83 -7.22 -3.39
CA MET A 89 8.42 -7.57 -4.75
C MET A 89 6.93 -7.92 -4.83
N VAL A 90 6.44 -8.78 -3.92
CA VAL A 90 5.01 -9.15 -3.87
C VAL A 90 4.15 -7.92 -3.61
N HIS A 91 4.53 -7.08 -2.65
CA HIS A 91 3.81 -5.84 -2.36
C HIS A 91 3.80 -4.90 -3.57
N GLY A 92 4.93 -4.73 -4.26
CA GLY A 92 5.02 -3.92 -5.48
C GLY A 92 4.10 -4.42 -6.60
N ILE A 93 4.06 -5.74 -6.86
CA ILE A 93 3.18 -6.34 -7.87
C ILE A 93 1.70 -6.10 -7.53
N VAL A 94 1.31 -6.35 -6.27
CA VAL A 94 -0.07 -6.11 -5.80
C VAL A 94 -0.44 -4.64 -5.93
N SER A 95 0.45 -3.73 -5.52
CA SER A 95 0.23 -2.29 -5.57
C SER A 95 0.12 -1.78 -7.00
N PHE A 96 0.96 -2.28 -7.91
CA PHE A 96 0.88 -1.96 -9.33
C PHE A 96 -0.48 -2.34 -9.91
N ALA A 97 -0.92 -3.59 -9.71
CA ALA A 97 -2.23 -4.05 -10.18
C ALA A 97 -3.39 -3.22 -9.61
N PHE A 98 -3.34 -2.91 -8.30
CA PHE A 98 -4.35 -2.10 -7.63
C PHE A 98 -4.39 -0.67 -8.20
N ASN A 99 -3.24 -0.01 -8.35
CA ASN A 99 -3.14 1.34 -8.89
C ASN A 99 -3.64 1.40 -10.35
N THR A 100 -3.30 0.39 -11.17
CA THR A 100 -3.84 0.27 -12.53
C THR A 100 -5.35 0.10 -12.56
N ALA A 101 -5.91 -0.73 -11.66
CA ALA A 101 -7.36 -0.91 -11.56
C ALA A 101 -8.08 0.38 -11.13
N ILE A 102 -7.55 1.11 -10.14
CA ILE A 102 -8.07 2.42 -9.73
C ILE A 102 -8.09 3.38 -10.90
N LEU A 103 -6.99 3.46 -11.67
CA LEU A 103 -6.90 4.33 -12.84
C LEU A 103 -7.95 3.98 -13.89
N ALA A 104 -8.09 2.70 -14.23
CA ALA A 104 -9.07 2.23 -15.21
C ALA A 104 -10.52 2.52 -14.76
N LEU A 105 -10.84 2.25 -13.49
CA LEU A 105 -12.16 2.56 -12.91
C LEU A 105 -12.43 4.06 -12.92
N THR A 106 -11.43 4.88 -12.59
CA THR A 106 -11.55 6.35 -12.58
C THR A 106 -11.86 6.87 -13.98
N ILE A 107 -11.19 6.36 -15.02
CA ILE A 107 -11.46 6.73 -16.42
C ILE A 107 -12.88 6.32 -16.82
N ASN A 108 -13.29 5.09 -16.50
CA ASN A 108 -14.62 4.58 -16.86
C ASN A 108 -15.75 5.38 -16.19
N VAL A 109 -15.63 5.63 -14.89
CA VAL A 109 -16.60 6.45 -14.14
C VAL A 109 -16.61 7.89 -14.64
N GLY A 110 -15.44 8.48 -14.90
CA GLY A 110 -15.33 9.83 -15.44
C GLY A 110 -16.00 9.98 -16.79
N ALA A 111 -15.80 9.04 -17.71
CA ALA A 111 -16.47 9.01 -19.01
C ALA A 111 -17.99 8.90 -18.86
N SER A 112 -18.46 8.03 -17.96
CA SER A 112 -19.90 7.82 -17.71
C SER A 112 -20.62 9.02 -17.08
N LEU A 113 -19.89 9.89 -16.36
CA LEU A 113 -20.45 11.10 -15.75
C LEU A 113 -20.53 12.29 -16.73
N LEU A 114 -19.73 12.26 -17.80
CA LEU A 114 -19.68 13.31 -18.83
C LEU A 114 -20.62 13.02 -20.01
N SER A 115 -21.00 11.75 -20.22
CA SER A 115 -21.96 11.29 -21.24
C SER A 115 -23.40 11.45 -20.79
#